data_AF-A0A1E7DKK2-F1
#
_entry.id   AF-A0A1E7DKK2-F1
#
_cell.length_a   1.000
_cell.length_b   1.000
_cell.length_c   1.000
_cell.angle_alpha   90.00
_cell.angle_beta   90.00
_cell.angle_gamma   90.00
#
_symmetry.space_group_name_H-M   'P 1'
#
loop_
_entity.id
_entity.type
_entity.pdbx_description
1 polymer ?
#
loop_
_entity_poly.entity_id
_entity_poly.type
_entity_poly.pdbx_seq_one_letter_code
_entity_poly.pdbx_strand_id
1 'polypeptide(L)'
;MTTFLITISFLIHAMSLLALIILFQRQNKVQNSEKKMKQTAAEMEEMMTAFLIEIKEENEQLIAQLTKAEPIKKSSLLVANEYEDKPLPPLTPRKAAARAYEGAKSAKTETISKADIPLAIQMAEMREQGMADEEIARALNVGMTEVRLALKFNKIE
;
A
#
# COMPACT_ATOMS: atom_id res chain seq x y z
N MET A 1 34.32 -58.12 29.61
CA MET A 1 33.32 -58.17 28.52
C MET A 1 31.97 -57.61 28.95
N THR A 2 31.37 -58.13 30.02
CA THR A 2 30.05 -57.65 30.53
C THR A 2 30.06 -56.22 31.04
N THR A 3 31.11 -55.79 31.75
CA THR A 3 31.27 -54.41 32.25
C THR A 3 31.27 -53.37 31.12
N PHE A 4 31.98 -53.67 30.02
CA PHE A 4 32.02 -52.83 28.82
C PHE A 4 30.65 -52.68 28.14
N LEU A 5 29.87 -53.77 28.09
CA LEU A 5 28.51 -53.73 27.56
C LEU A 5 27.57 -52.91 28.46
N ILE A 6 27.73 -53.00 29.79
CA ILE A 6 26.94 -52.22 30.76
C ILE A 6 27.26 -50.72 30.65
N THR A 7 28.53 -50.34 30.50
CA THR A 7 28.90 -48.92 30.34
C THR A 7 28.35 -48.32 29.05
N ILE A 8 28.38 -49.08 27.94
CA ILE A 8 27.79 -48.64 26.68
C ILE A 8 26.27 -48.51 26.80
N SER A 9 25.61 -49.49 27.42
CA SER A 9 24.17 -49.43 27.67
C SER A 9 23.82 -48.18 28.47
N PHE A 10 24.52 -47.92 29.58
CA PHE A 10 24.29 -46.73 30.41
C PHE A 10 24.50 -45.43 29.63
N LEU A 11 25.52 -45.36 28.78
CA LEU A 11 25.79 -44.20 27.92
C LEU A 11 24.65 -43.94 26.93
N ILE A 12 24.12 -44.98 26.29
CA ILE A 12 22.98 -44.87 25.36
C ILE A 12 21.71 -44.42 26.10
N HIS A 13 21.46 -44.94 27.31
CA HIS A 13 20.32 -44.48 28.12
C HIS A 13 20.45 -43.00 28.51
N ALA A 14 21.65 -42.55 28.89
CA ALA A 14 21.91 -41.13 29.17
C ALA A 14 21.66 -40.27 27.93
N MET A 15 22.12 -40.69 26.75
CA MET A 15 21.83 -40.00 25.47
C MET A 15 20.33 -39.99 25.16
N SER A 16 19.61 -41.08 25.41
CA SER A 16 18.17 -41.16 25.20
C SER A 16 17.40 -40.18 26.10
N LEU A 17 17.78 -40.09 27.38
CA LEU A 17 17.22 -39.11 28.31
C LEU A 17 17.46 -37.67 27.84
N LEU A 18 18.68 -37.35 27.39
CA LEU A 18 18.98 -36.04 26.82
C LEU A 18 18.13 -35.74 25.59
N ALA A 19 17.98 -36.71 24.68
CA ALA A 19 17.14 -36.57 23.50
C ALA A 19 15.67 -36.31 23.87
N LEU A 20 15.13 -37.03 24.86
CA LEU A 20 13.76 -36.84 25.35
C LEU A 20 13.57 -35.44 25.92
N ILE A 21 14.51 -34.95 26.75
CA ILE A 21 14.45 -33.59 27.32
C ILE A 21 14.44 -32.53 26.21
N ILE A 22 15.31 -32.66 25.21
CA ILE A 22 15.39 -31.72 24.09
C ILE A 22 14.08 -31.71 23.28
N LEU A 23 13.51 -32.88 23.00
CA LEU A 23 12.23 -33.00 22.30
C LEU A 23 11.08 -32.37 23.10
N PHE A 24 11.04 -32.61 24.42
CA PHE A 24 10.03 -32.01 25.31
C PHE A 24 10.11 -30.48 25.31
N GLN A 25 11.32 -29.92 25.40
CA GLN A 25 11.52 -28.47 25.33
C GLN A 25 11.09 -27.90 23.97
N ARG A 26 11.45 -28.56 22.87
CA ARG A 26 11.04 -28.15 21.53
C ARG A 26 9.52 -28.14 21.38
N GLN A 27 8.85 -29.20 21.84
CA GLN A 27 7.39 -29.31 21.76
C GLN A 27 6.70 -28.22 22.59
N ASN A 28 7.18 -27.97 23.81
CA ASN A 28 6.60 -26.97 24.69
C ASN A 28 6.83 -25.53 24.16
N LYS A 29 7.99 -25.25 23.55
CA LYS A 29 8.27 -23.97 22.90
C LYS A 29 7.28 -23.70 21.75
N VAL A 30 7.05 -24.68 20.89
CA VAL A 30 6.13 -24.56 19.74
C VAL A 30 4.69 -24.35 20.21
N GLN A 31 4.22 -25.15 21.16
CA GLN A 31 2.86 -25.00 21.70
C GLN A 31 2.63 -23.64 22.37
N ASN A 32 3.61 -23.13 23.12
CA ASN A 32 3.50 -21.81 23.74
C ASN A 32 3.56 -20.68 22.70
N SER A 33 4.35 -20.82 21.63
CA SER A 33 4.32 -19.85 20.53
C SER A 33 2.99 -19.83 19.80
N GLU A 34 2.36 -20.99 19.55
CA GLU A 34 1.04 -21.05 18.92
C GLU A 34 -0.03 -20.35 19.76
N LYS A 35 -0.05 -20.56 21.08
CA LYS A 35 -0.98 -19.87 21.99
C LYS A 35 -0.77 -18.36 21.96
N LYS A 36 0.48 -17.89 22.02
CA LYS A 36 0.81 -16.47 21.91
C LYS A 36 0.36 -15.88 20.57
N MET A 37 0.59 -16.58 19.46
CA MET A 37 0.13 -16.14 18.14
C MET A 37 -1.39 -16.00 18.08
N LYS A 38 -2.15 -16.96 18.64
CA LYS A 38 -3.61 -16.88 18.70
C LYS A 38 -4.08 -15.70 19.55
N GLN A 39 -3.44 -15.47 20.70
CA GLN A 39 -3.77 -14.33 21.55
C GLN A 39 -3.49 -13.00 20.86
N THR A 40 -2.31 -12.82 20.28
CA THR A 40 -1.96 -11.60 19.54
C THR A 40 -2.86 -11.37 18.33
N ALA A 41 -3.30 -12.43 17.65
CA ALA A 41 -4.28 -12.31 16.56
C ALA A 41 -5.64 -11.80 17.07
N ALA A 42 -6.13 -12.30 18.21
CA ALA A 42 -7.37 -11.81 18.81
C ALA A 42 -7.24 -10.34 19.28
N GLU A 43 -6.13 -9.98 19.91
CA GLU A 43 -5.83 -8.58 20.29
C GLU A 43 -5.77 -7.67 19.05
N MET A 44 -5.21 -8.15 17.94
CA MET A 44 -5.18 -7.42 16.68
C MET A 44 -6.59 -7.24 16.09
N GLU A 45 -7.44 -8.26 16.12
CA GLU A 45 -8.84 -8.15 15.67
C GLU A 45 -9.62 -7.13 16.49
N GLU A 46 -9.42 -7.10 17.82
CA GLU A 46 -10.03 -6.12 18.71
C GLU A 46 -9.55 -4.69 18.38
N MET A 47 -8.24 -4.49 18.19
CA MET A 47 -7.68 -3.21 17.79
C MET A 47 -8.19 -2.75 16.41
N MET A 48 -8.23 -3.65 15.43
CA MET A 48 -8.78 -3.34 14.10
C MET A 48 -10.25 -2.95 14.18
N THR A 49 -11.03 -3.64 15.02
CA THR A 49 -12.45 -3.31 15.23
C THR A 49 -12.60 -1.92 15.85
N ALA A 50 -11.78 -1.59 16.86
CA ALA A 50 -11.76 -0.26 17.46
C ALA A 50 -11.41 0.83 16.43
N PHE A 51 -10.36 0.61 15.62
CA PHE A 51 -9.98 1.54 14.54
C PHE A 51 -11.09 1.70 13.48
N LEU A 52 -11.77 0.62 13.09
CA LEU A 52 -12.88 0.70 12.13
C LEU A 52 -14.06 1.47 12.67
N ILE A 53 -14.36 1.34 13.97
CA ILE A 53 -15.40 2.12 14.64
C ILE A 53 -15.00 3.59 14.66
N GLU A 54 -13.76 3.90 15.05
CA GLU A 54 -13.24 5.28 15.09
C GLU A 54 -13.31 5.95 13.71
N ILE A 55 -12.82 5.29 12.66
CA ILE A 55 -12.89 5.81 11.28
C ILE A 55 -14.34 5.98 10.81
N LYS A 56 -15.23 5.04 11.18
CA LYS A 56 -16.65 5.16 10.85
C LYS A 56 -17.27 6.37 11.54
N GLU A 57 -16.98 6.57 12.82
CA GLU A 57 -17.47 7.68 13.60
C GLU A 57 -16.94 9.01 13.05
N GLU A 58 -15.65 9.11 12.72
CA GLU A 58 -15.06 10.29 12.08
C GLU A 58 -15.73 10.61 10.73
N ASN A 59 -16.03 9.59 9.91
CA ASN A 59 -16.77 9.76 8.67
C ASN A 59 -18.20 10.27 8.91
N GLU A 60 -18.92 9.72 9.89
CA GLU A 60 -20.26 10.19 10.26
C GLU A 60 -20.23 11.64 10.77
N GLN A 61 -19.24 12.00 11.59
CA GLN A 61 -19.04 13.37 12.07
C GLN A 61 -18.73 14.34 10.92
N LEU A 62 -17.89 13.93 9.96
CA LEU A 62 -17.59 14.73 8.77
C LEU A 62 -18.86 14.96 7.94
N ILE A 63 -19.63 13.91 7.66
CA ILE A 63 -20.90 14.00 6.93
C ILE A 63 -21.87 14.92 7.67
N ALA A 64 -21.95 14.82 9.01
CA ALA A 64 -22.80 15.68 9.83
C ALA A 64 -22.39 17.15 9.76
N GLN A 65 -21.08 17.46 9.75
CA GLN A 65 -20.57 18.83 9.61
C GLN A 65 -20.86 19.39 8.22
N LEU A 66 -20.67 18.58 7.16
CA LEU A 66 -20.94 18.97 5.78
C LEU A 66 -22.44 19.19 5.54
N THR A 67 -23.31 18.36 6.11
CA THR A 67 -24.78 18.51 5.99
C THR A 67 -25.34 19.65 6.85
N LYS A 68 -24.73 19.96 8.00
CA LYS A 68 -25.12 21.07 8.87
C LYS A 68 -24.69 22.44 8.31
N ALA A 69 -23.77 22.48 7.35
CA ALA A 69 -23.26 23.70 6.74
C ALA A 69 -24.19 24.38 5.72
N GLU A 70 -25.42 23.91 5.48
CA GLU A 70 -26.40 24.62 4.66
C GLU A 70 -27.85 24.54 5.20
N PRO A 71 -28.57 25.68 5.19
CA PRO A 71 -29.65 25.80 4.23
C PRO A 71 -29.38 26.97 3.29
N ILE A 72 -28.65 26.74 2.20
CA ILE A 72 -28.79 27.59 1.03
C ILE A 72 -30.17 27.28 0.45
N LYS A 73 -31.10 28.20 0.73
CA LYS A 73 -32.39 28.44 0.07
C LYS A 73 -32.73 27.46 -1.07
N LYS A 74 -33.67 26.55 -0.79
CA LYS A 74 -34.47 25.75 -1.74
C LYS A 74 -34.54 26.37 -3.14
N SER A 75 -33.81 25.82 -4.11
CA SER A 75 -34.51 25.30 -5.27
C SER A 75 -34.81 23.83 -4.97
N SER A 76 -36.03 23.39 -5.28
CA SER A 76 -36.39 21.97 -5.36
C SER A 76 -35.23 21.19 -5.98
N LEU A 77 -34.86 20.03 -5.45
CA LEU A 77 -35.50 18.78 -5.85
C LEU A 77 -35.33 17.73 -4.75
N LEU A 78 -36.44 17.08 -4.46
CA LEU A 78 -36.50 15.80 -3.77
C LEU A 78 -35.70 14.80 -4.62
N VAL A 79 -34.56 14.30 -4.11
CA VAL A 79 -33.97 13.06 -4.64
C VAL A 79 -34.69 11.90 -3.96
N ALA A 80 -35.96 11.76 -4.29
CA ALA A 80 -36.51 10.44 -4.50
C ALA A 80 -35.92 9.94 -5.83
N ASN A 81 -35.58 8.66 -5.91
CA ASN A 81 -35.02 8.04 -7.11
C ASN A 81 -35.88 8.34 -8.35
N GLU A 82 -35.42 9.30 -9.14
CA GLU A 82 -35.91 9.57 -10.48
C GLU A 82 -34.68 9.62 -11.36
N TYR A 83 -34.47 8.54 -12.12
CA TYR A 83 -33.49 8.51 -13.20
C TYR A 83 -33.93 9.56 -14.22
N GLU A 84 -33.39 10.79 -14.11
CA GLU A 84 -33.44 11.76 -15.19
C GLU A 84 -32.64 11.19 -16.36
N ASP A 85 -33.38 10.77 -17.39
CA ASP A 85 -32.90 10.37 -18.71
C ASP A 85 -32.30 11.60 -19.43
N LYS A 86 -31.16 12.08 -18.93
CA LYS A 86 -30.33 13.05 -19.65
C LYS A 86 -29.72 12.31 -20.83
N PRO A 87 -29.97 12.74 -22.08
CA PRO A 87 -29.37 12.08 -23.23
C PRO A 87 -27.86 12.07 -23.06
N LEU A 88 -27.28 10.87 -23.14
CA LEU A 88 -25.84 10.69 -23.10
C LEU A 88 -25.19 11.66 -24.09
N PRO A 89 -24.11 12.36 -23.71
CA PRO A 89 -23.39 13.21 -24.65
C PRO A 89 -23.01 12.38 -25.88
N PRO A 90 -23.10 12.95 -27.09
CA PRO A 90 -22.90 12.21 -28.32
C PRO A 90 -21.55 11.50 -28.26
N LEU A 91 -21.56 10.18 -28.48
CA LEU A 91 -20.37 9.34 -28.51
C LEU A 91 -19.43 9.89 -29.59
N THR A 92 -18.42 10.65 -29.18
CA THR A 92 -17.41 11.14 -30.10
C THR A 92 -16.69 9.93 -30.69
N PRO A 93 -16.59 9.79 -32.02
CA PRO A 93 -15.92 8.64 -32.61
C PRO A 93 -14.48 8.58 -32.10
N ARG A 94 -14.03 7.39 -31.69
CA ARG A 94 -12.72 7.15 -31.08
C ARG A 94 -11.55 7.80 -31.83
N LYS A 95 -11.66 7.92 -33.16
CA LYS A 95 -10.67 8.59 -34.03
C LYS A 95 -10.63 10.12 -33.85
N ALA A 96 -11.76 10.77 -33.59
CA ALA A 96 -11.83 12.20 -33.31
C ALA A 96 -11.21 12.53 -31.95
N ALA A 97 -11.49 11.69 -30.94
CA ALA A 97 -10.83 11.79 -29.64
C ALA A 97 -9.31 11.59 -29.77
N ALA A 98 -8.86 10.55 -30.49
CA ALA A 98 -7.42 10.32 -30.71
C ALA A 98 -6.71 11.51 -31.38
N ARG A 99 -7.33 12.13 -32.38
CA ARG A 99 -6.77 13.33 -33.04
C ARG A 99 -6.71 14.56 -32.12
N ALA A 100 -7.69 14.74 -31.24
CA ALA A 100 -7.65 15.81 -30.24
C ALA A 100 -6.48 15.61 -29.25
N TYR A 101 -6.21 14.36 -28.85
CA TYR A 101 -5.06 14.02 -28.01
C TYR A 101 -3.72 14.17 -28.75
N GLU A 102 -3.65 13.82 -30.03
CA GLU A 102 -2.45 14.03 -30.86
C GLU A 102 -2.16 15.53 -31.06
N GLY A 103 -3.20 16.35 -31.30
CA GLY A 103 -3.08 17.80 -31.39
C GLY A 103 -2.58 18.45 -30.10
N ALA A 104 -3.06 17.98 -28.94
CA ALA A 104 -2.58 18.41 -27.63
C ALA A 104 -1.13 17.98 -27.34
N LYS A 105 -0.70 16.83 -27.89
CA LYS A 105 0.69 16.36 -27.79
C LYS A 105 1.64 17.21 -28.64
N SER A 106 1.20 17.66 -29.82
CA SER A 106 2.00 18.51 -30.72
C SER A 106 2.11 19.96 -30.24
N ALA A 107 1.13 20.46 -29.48
CA ALA A 107 1.18 21.80 -28.88
C ALA A 107 2.13 21.91 -27.66
N LYS A 108 2.66 20.78 -27.15
CA LYS A 108 3.53 20.76 -25.96
C LYS A 108 5.04 20.89 -26.27
N THR A 109 5.41 21.11 -27.53
CA THR A 109 6.83 21.24 -27.94
C THR A 109 7.33 22.69 -28.00
N GLU A 110 6.48 23.70 -27.80
CA GLU A 110 6.94 25.09 -27.80
C GLU A 110 6.69 25.77 -26.46
N THR A 111 7.79 25.97 -25.72
CA THR A 111 7.98 26.92 -24.61
C THR A 111 7.10 26.73 -23.37
N ILE A 112 7.50 25.83 -22.47
CA ILE A 112 7.07 25.86 -21.06
C ILE A 112 8.26 26.30 -20.21
N SER A 113 8.05 27.34 -19.41
CA SER A 113 9.04 27.84 -18.46
C SER A 113 9.47 26.73 -17.49
N LYS A 114 10.75 26.71 -17.08
CA LYS A 114 11.34 25.71 -16.18
C LYS A 114 10.64 25.55 -14.81
N ALA A 115 9.62 26.36 -14.50
CA ALA A 115 8.96 26.38 -13.19
C ALA A 115 7.67 25.53 -13.11
N ASP A 116 7.06 25.15 -14.24
CA ASP A 116 5.75 24.45 -14.26
C ASP A 116 5.83 23.00 -14.74
N ILE A 117 7.04 22.45 -14.90
CA ILE A 117 7.22 21.05 -15.28
C ILE A 117 6.91 20.19 -14.06
N PRO A 118 5.94 19.26 -14.14
CA PRO A 118 5.69 18.29 -13.08
C PRO A 118 7.00 17.61 -12.67
N LEU A 119 7.25 17.54 -11.36
CA LEU A 119 8.47 16.98 -10.77
C LEU A 119 8.86 15.62 -11.36
N ALA A 120 7.86 14.78 -11.66
CA ALA A 120 8.05 13.47 -12.29
C ALA A 120 8.64 13.53 -13.71
N ILE A 121 8.31 14.56 -14.49
CA ILE A 121 8.87 14.79 -15.83
C ILE A 121 10.31 15.29 -15.73
N GLN A 122 10.61 16.12 -14.71
CA GLN A 122 11.96 16.58 -14.46
C GLN A 122 12.89 15.42 -14.04
N MET A 123 12.40 14.51 -13.19
CA MET A 123 13.12 13.28 -12.82
C MET A 123 13.39 12.38 -14.05
N ALA A 124 12.40 12.25 -14.93
CA ALA A 124 12.52 11.50 -16.18
C ALA A 124 13.59 12.07 -17.11
N GLU A 125 13.58 13.39 -17.33
CA GLU A 125 14.56 14.06 -18.18
C GLU A 125 15.98 13.93 -17.62
N MET A 126 16.17 14.09 -16.32
CA MET A 126 17.49 13.91 -15.67
C MET A 126 18.00 12.47 -15.78
N ARG A 127 17.10 11.48 -15.77
CA ARG A 127 17.44 10.07 -15.97
C ARG A 127 17.83 9.78 -17.42
N GLU A 128 17.13 10.36 -18.40
CA GLU A 128 17.51 10.29 -19.82
C GLU A 128 18.87 10.96 -20.08
N GLN A 129 19.22 12.00 -19.32
CA GLN A 129 20.55 12.62 -19.32
C GLN A 129 21.64 11.73 -18.66
N GLY A 130 21.29 10.55 -18.14
CA GLY A 130 22.23 9.57 -17.61
C GLY A 130 22.64 9.78 -16.15
N MET A 131 21.96 10.67 -15.41
CA MET A 131 22.23 10.86 -13.99
C MET A 131 21.81 9.63 -13.16
N ALA A 132 22.56 9.38 -12.09
CA ALA A 132 22.21 8.33 -11.13
C ALA A 132 21.00 8.75 -10.28
N ASP A 133 20.22 7.78 -9.81
CA ASP A 133 19.02 8.02 -8.99
C ASP A 133 19.37 8.86 -7.73
N GLU A 134 20.57 8.68 -7.18
CA GLU A 134 21.13 9.43 -6.05
C GLU A 134 21.44 10.89 -6.35
N GLU A 135 21.78 11.20 -7.60
CA GLU A 135 22.08 12.55 -8.04
C GLU A 135 20.78 13.30 -8.32
N ILE A 136 19.79 12.62 -8.92
CA ILE A 136 18.44 13.16 -9.14
C ILE A 136 17.77 13.52 -7.80
N ALA A 137 17.84 12.60 -6.83
CA ALA A 137 17.32 12.81 -5.48
C ALA A 137 17.92 14.06 -4.80
N ARG A 138 19.25 14.23 -4.91
CA ARG A 138 19.95 15.38 -4.34
C ARG A 138 19.68 16.68 -5.09
N ALA A 139 19.61 16.65 -6.42
CA ALA A 139 19.36 17.82 -7.24
C ALA A 139 17.96 18.39 -7.04
N LEU A 140 16.97 17.51 -6.82
CA LEU A 140 15.57 17.89 -6.64
C LEU A 140 15.14 18.01 -5.18
N ASN A 141 16.04 17.67 -4.23
CA ASN A 141 15.77 17.60 -2.79
C ASN A 141 14.59 16.66 -2.46
N VAL A 142 14.57 15.49 -3.11
CA VAL A 142 13.52 14.47 -3.03
C VAL A 142 14.15 13.14 -2.61
N GLY A 143 13.40 12.29 -1.89
CA GLY A 143 13.93 11.00 -1.44
C GLY A 143 14.26 10.02 -2.58
N MET A 144 15.27 9.17 -2.37
CA MET A 144 15.66 8.08 -3.30
C MET A 144 14.47 7.20 -3.72
N THR A 145 13.60 6.89 -2.76
CA THR A 145 12.42 6.06 -2.97
C THR A 145 11.40 6.76 -3.85
N GLU A 146 11.25 8.08 -3.71
CA GLU A 146 10.31 8.89 -4.51
C GLU A 146 10.78 9.01 -5.96
N VAL A 147 12.09 9.19 -6.19
CA VAL A 147 12.67 9.17 -7.55
C VAL A 147 12.42 7.82 -8.23
N ARG A 148 12.72 6.72 -7.54
CA ARG A 148 12.49 5.37 -8.07
C ARG A 148 11.02 5.10 -8.35
N LEU A 149 10.14 5.58 -7.48
CA LEU A 149 8.71 5.43 -7.62
C LEU A 149 8.19 6.23 -8.83
N ALA A 150 8.65 7.47 -8.99
CA ALA A 150 8.30 8.32 -10.12
C ALA A 150 8.73 7.72 -11.47
N LEU A 151 9.94 7.17 -11.56
CA LEU A 151 10.41 6.48 -12.78
C LEU A 151 9.57 5.24 -13.10
N LYS A 152 9.24 4.43 -12.07
CA LYS A 152 8.44 3.22 -12.24
C LYS A 152 7.01 3.49 -12.72
N PHE A 153 6.36 4.55 -12.21
CA PHE A 153 5.01 4.91 -12.64
C PHE A 153 4.96 5.49 -14.06
N ASN A 154 6.04 6.13 -14.52
CA ASN A 154 6.12 6.69 -15.87
C ASN A 154 6.63 5.70 -16.93
N LYS A 155 6.93 4.44 -16.56
CA LYS A 155 7.42 3.38 -17.46
C LYS A 155 8.67 3.79 -18.26
N ILE A 156 9.54 4.55 -17.62
CA ILE A 156 10.86 4.87 -18.16
C ILE A 156 11.80 3.86 -17.49
N GLU A 157 12.13 2.81 -18.23
CA GLU A 157 13.11 1.78 -17.83
C GLU A 157 14.54 2.24 -18.14
#